data_AF-A0A7R9Y3H5-F1
#
_entry.id   AF-A0A7R9Y3H5-F1
#
_cell.length_a   1.000
_cell.length_b   1.000
_cell.length_c   1.000
_cell.angle_alpha   90.00
_cell.angle_beta   90.00
_cell.angle_gamma   90.00
#
_symmetry.space_group_name_H-M   'P 1'
#
loop_
_entity.id
_entity.type
_entity.pdbx_description
1 polymer ?
#
loop_
_entity_poly.entity_id
_entity_poly.type
_entity_poly.pdbx_seq_one_letter_code
_entity_poly.pdbx_strand_id
1 'polypeptide(L)'
;GDVGANAAMRAADDVSRRRSGSTGARRDENALSTSQSATGARGANARGGVRADFLLNFRTEQRDTIVGAGRGGGGGRGQRRGSAAASSHHLHHPHRQQQQQRRGRGGGRTKTTRRNVYRKELFLHANFRFLVADWADLRGAATDPDHMVDWDDVVAVELGAAAPLACPVCLDEPPNAPQVTLCGHSFCFACIARHAVTNRKDGEHAKCPMCFTPVRMADLRSVRRRPIAPPVVGGKMRLTLLRRRRESAVPSKYTPSEGNGSLPGVTTSWPRSTRSIDGGAFDAFAKYTLTSEEHALGEEERVTLEARINRMAEEGGPDAEAELPYALLACDILQSRVQAWAEKRAIHGGYEPPVKGPSASEAAAAAAAAA
;
A
#
# COMPACT_ATOMS: atom_id res chain seq x y z
N GLY A 1 -42.18 -41.49 -2.22
CA GLY A 1 -42.56 -40.24 -2.90
C GLY A 1 -43.08 -39.26 -1.88
N ASP A 2 -43.12 -37.99 -2.27
CA ASP A 2 -44.05 -36.90 -1.87
C ASP A 2 -45.18 -37.21 -0.87
N VAL A 3 -45.64 -36.29 0.00
CA VAL A 3 -45.52 -34.80 0.11
C VAL A 3 -45.59 -34.42 1.62
N GLY A 4 -45.13 -33.24 2.11
CA GLY A 4 -45.89 -31.98 2.24
C GLY A 4 -47.17 -32.08 3.13
N ALA A 5 -47.58 -31.12 3.99
CA ALA A 5 -47.04 -29.86 4.53
C ALA A 5 -48.01 -29.34 5.65
N ASN A 6 -47.70 -28.19 6.30
CA ASN A 6 -48.60 -27.34 7.14
C ASN A 6 -49.01 -27.85 8.55
N ALA A 7 -49.38 -27.01 9.55
CA ALA A 7 -49.08 -25.60 9.85
C ALA A 7 -49.60 -25.18 11.27
N ALA A 8 -49.10 -24.05 11.78
CA ALA A 8 -49.76 -23.05 12.66
C ALA A 8 -50.18 -23.37 14.13
N MET A 9 -49.37 -22.87 15.06
CA MET A 9 -49.63 -21.70 15.96
C MET A 9 -50.89 -21.63 16.87
N ARG A 10 -50.66 -21.58 18.20
CA ARG A 10 -51.37 -20.89 19.34
C ARG A 10 -51.07 -21.67 20.65
N ALA A 11 -51.19 -21.17 21.89
CA ALA A 11 -51.14 -19.85 22.54
C ALA A 11 -51.19 -20.08 24.10
N ALA A 12 -51.18 -19.01 24.92
CA ALA A 12 -51.36 -19.00 26.40
C ALA A 12 -50.20 -19.57 27.26
N ASP A 13 -49.98 -19.22 28.53
CA ASP A 13 -50.16 -18.00 29.38
C ASP A 13 -49.89 -18.45 30.84
N ASP A 14 -49.02 -17.77 31.61
CA ASP A 14 -49.03 -17.61 33.09
C ASP A 14 -47.80 -16.74 33.46
N VAL A 15 -47.79 -15.55 34.08
CA VAL A 15 -48.53 -14.90 35.19
C VAL A 15 -48.07 -15.29 36.61
N SER A 16 -47.07 -14.56 37.14
CA SER A 16 -47.00 -14.00 38.52
C SER A 16 -45.64 -13.29 38.74
N ARG A 17 -45.48 -11.98 38.95
CA ARG A 17 -45.98 -11.02 39.97
C ARG A 17 -45.51 -11.22 41.42
N ARG A 18 -44.50 -10.43 41.85
CA ARG A 18 -44.41 -9.53 43.04
C ARG A 18 -43.00 -8.86 43.03
N ARG A 19 -42.78 -7.53 42.97
CA ARG A 19 -43.01 -6.41 43.93
C ARG A 19 -42.36 -6.65 45.31
N SER A 20 -41.64 -5.74 46.00
CA SER A 20 -41.31 -4.29 45.84
C SER A 20 -39.98 -4.00 46.62
N GLY A 21 -39.33 -2.82 46.63
CA GLY A 21 -39.50 -1.56 45.87
C GLY A 21 -38.95 -0.29 46.59
N SER A 22 -38.22 0.57 45.85
CA SER A 22 -38.12 2.06 45.97
C SER A 22 -37.60 2.79 47.23
N THR A 23 -36.52 3.58 47.03
CA THR A 23 -36.24 5.00 47.44
C THR A 23 -35.01 5.43 46.60
N GLY A 24 -34.79 6.62 46.01
CA GLY A 24 -35.17 8.02 46.25
C GLY A 24 -33.92 8.80 46.73
N ALA A 25 -33.47 9.98 46.23
CA ALA A 25 -33.81 10.86 45.09
C ALA A 25 -32.70 11.94 44.89
N ARG A 26 -32.91 12.91 43.97
CA ARG A 26 -32.08 14.12 43.62
C ARG A 26 -30.98 13.84 42.57
N ARG A 27 -30.98 14.38 41.34
CA ARG A 27 -31.07 15.77 40.79
C ARG A 27 -29.86 16.65 41.12
N ASP A 28 -29.13 17.04 40.06
CA ASP A 28 -28.70 18.42 39.77
C ASP A 28 -28.46 18.58 38.26
N GLU A 29 -28.74 19.77 37.73
CA GLU A 29 -28.58 20.15 36.31
C GLU A 29 -27.64 21.35 36.15
N ASN A 30 -27.15 21.58 34.92
CA ASN A 30 -26.40 22.75 34.45
C ASN A 30 -24.98 23.03 35.00
N ALA A 31 -24.00 22.92 34.10
CA ALA A 31 -23.12 24.06 33.75
C ALA A 31 -22.54 23.91 32.34
N LEU A 32 -22.60 24.97 31.53
CA LEU A 32 -21.94 25.05 30.22
C LEU A 32 -20.42 25.16 30.38
N SER A 33 -19.65 24.61 29.43
CA SER A 33 -18.32 25.13 29.13
C SER A 33 -17.96 25.01 27.64
N THR A 34 -18.29 26.07 26.90
CA THR A 34 -17.81 26.33 25.55
C THR A 34 -16.28 26.47 25.55
N SER A 35 -15.54 25.64 24.82
CA SER A 35 -14.11 25.87 24.56
C SER A 35 -13.91 26.42 23.15
N GLN A 36 -13.87 27.75 23.06
CA GLN A 36 -13.52 28.47 21.84
C GLN A 36 -12.07 28.20 21.42
N SER A 37 -11.81 28.31 20.12
CA SER A 37 -10.46 28.24 19.53
C SER A 37 -9.54 29.32 20.13
N ALA A 38 -8.51 28.92 20.85
CA ALA A 38 -7.49 29.82 21.38
C ALA A 38 -6.13 29.60 20.69
N THR A 39 -5.75 30.56 19.84
CA THR A 39 -4.38 30.72 19.34
C THR A 39 -3.50 31.31 20.46
N GLY A 40 -2.45 30.63 20.89
CA GLY A 40 -1.56 31.21 21.91
C GLY A 40 -0.52 30.25 22.48
N ALA A 41 0.76 30.60 22.31
CA ALA A 41 1.90 29.77 22.65
C ALA A 41 2.21 29.64 24.17
N ARG A 42 2.93 28.56 24.50
CA ARG A 42 3.76 28.32 25.71
C ARG A 42 3.05 28.04 27.04
N GLY A 43 2.96 26.74 27.36
CA GLY A 43 2.89 26.21 28.73
C GLY A 43 3.51 24.82 28.75
N ALA A 44 4.62 24.64 29.49
CA ALA A 44 5.31 23.35 29.55
C ALA A 44 4.64 22.44 30.60
N ASN A 45 3.97 21.38 30.15
CA ASN A 45 3.68 20.22 31.00
C ASN A 45 3.67 18.95 30.13
N ALA A 46 4.84 18.29 30.08
CA ALA A 46 5.10 17.20 29.15
C ALA A 46 4.52 15.87 29.62
N ARG A 47 3.21 15.65 29.41
CA ARG A 47 2.71 14.28 29.18
C ARG A 47 3.09 13.89 27.76
N GLY A 48 4.12 13.04 27.63
CA GLY A 48 4.80 12.72 26.37
C GLY A 48 3.96 11.89 25.38
N GLY A 49 2.91 12.48 24.83
CA GLY A 49 2.22 11.93 23.66
C GLY A 49 3.10 12.03 22.41
N VAL A 50 3.49 10.88 21.86
CA VAL A 50 4.12 10.83 20.53
C VAL A 50 3.02 11.04 19.49
N ARG A 51 3.23 11.95 18.53
CA ARG A 51 2.29 12.19 17.44
C ARG A 51 2.09 10.90 16.63
N ALA A 52 0.86 10.43 16.57
CA ALA A 52 0.46 9.20 15.88
C ALA A 52 0.10 9.45 14.40
N ASP A 53 0.45 10.61 13.85
CA ASP A 53 0.10 11.04 12.49
C ASP A 53 0.62 10.06 11.41
N PHE A 54 1.67 9.28 11.72
CA PHE A 54 2.20 8.20 10.86
C PHE A 54 1.32 6.93 10.82
N LEU A 55 0.38 6.76 11.76
CA LEU A 55 -0.60 5.66 11.79
C LEU A 55 -1.90 6.00 11.06
N LEU A 56 -2.10 7.28 10.72
CA LEU A 56 -3.36 7.79 10.17
C LEU A 56 -3.06 8.43 8.82
N ASN A 57 -3.44 7.74 7.74
CA ASN A 57 -3.33 8.21 6.36
C ASN A 57 -4.29 9.38 6.05
N PHE A 58 -4.19 10.47 6.82
CA PHE A 58 -4.80 11.74 6.51
C PHE A 58 -4.01 12.42 5.39
N ARG A 59 -4.34 12.05 4.15
CA ARG A 59 -4.31 13.04 3.08
C ARG A 59 -5.39 14.07 3.42
N THR A 60 -5.00 15.20 3.99
CA THR A 60 -5.78 16.41 3.70
C THR A 60 -5.66 16.64 2.20
N GLU A 61 -6.77 16.83 1.51
CA GLU A 61 -6.72 17.46 0.19
C GLU A 61 -6.06 18.82 0.40
N GLN A 62 -4.79 18.89 0.01
CA GLN A 62 -4.02 20.11 0.12
C GLN A 62 -4.62 21.06 -0.91
N ARG A 63 -5.52 21.94 -0.44
CA ARG A 63 -6.00 23.08 -1.21
C ARG A 63 -4.77 23.82 -1.70
N ASP A 64 -4.50 23.69 -2.99
CA ASP A 64 -3.49 24.48 -3.68
C ASP A 64 -3.96 25.93 -3.75
N THR A 65 -3.85 26.63 -2.62
CA THR A 65 -3.77 28.08 -2.61
C THR A 65 -2.48 28.46 -3.31
N ILE A 66 -2.58 28.61 -4.63
CA ILE A 66 -1.59 29.26 -5.48
C ILE A 66 -1.49 30.70 -4.97
N VAL A 67 -0.61 30.93 -3.99
CA VAL A 67 -0.19 32.28 -3.59
C VAL A 67 0.73 32.77 -4.69
N GLY A 68 0.12 33.29 -5.75
CA GLY A 68 0.82 33.96 -6.84
C GLY A 68 1.56 35.17 -6.30
N ALA A 69 2.86 35.01 -6.08
CA ALA A 69 3.75 36.11 -5.72
C ALA A 69 3.91 37.06 -6.93
N GLY A 70 3.00 38.02 -7.09
CA GLY A 70 3.06 38.95 -8.21
C GLY A 70 1.95 40.00 -8.23
N ARG A 71 2.18 41.14 -7.58
CA ARG A 71 2.04 42.50 -8.15
C ARG A 71 2.41 43.57 -7.10
N GLY A 72 3.57 44.20 -7.30
CA GLY A 72 3.89 45.46 -6.65
C GLY A 72 3.09 46.62 -7.28
N GLY A 73 2.87 47.68 -6.50
CA GLY A 73 2.18 48.89 -6.97
C GLY A 73 2.96 49.65 -8.04
N GLY A 74 2.23 50.32 -8.93
CA GLY A 74 2.82 51.05 -10.05
C GLY A 74 3.44 52.39 -9.66
N GLY A 75 4.57 52.72 -10.30
CA GLY A 75 5.13 54.07 -10.39
C GLY A 75 5.70 54.25 -11.79
N GLY A 76 5.10 55.11 -12.61
CA GLY A 76 5.46 55.23 -14.02
C GLY A 76 6.53 56.29 -14.31
N ARG A 77 7.37 56.02 -15.32
CA ARG A 77 7.99 56.97 -16.28
C ARG A 77 9.09 56.23 -17.08
N GLY A 78 9.28 56.59 -18.35
CA GLY A 78 10.47 56.20 -19.13
C GLY A 78 10.16 55.51 -20.47
N GLN A 79 10.42 56.22 -21.57
CA GLN A 79 10.31 55.71 -22.93
C GLN A 79 11.60 54.95 -23.33
N ARG A 80 11.50 53.90 -24.17
CA ARG A 80 12.10 53.84 -25.54
C ARG A 80 11.88 52.46 -26.21
N ARG A 81 12.12 52.43 -27.54
CA ARG A 81 11.80 51.35 -28.49
C ARG A 81 13.00 50.41 -28.74
N GLY A 82 12.72 49.23 -29.30
CA GLY A 82 13.68 48.25 -29.86
C GLY A 82 13.42 46.85 -29.28
N SER A 83 12.87 45.84 -29.97
CA SER A 83 13.14 45.22 -31.29
C SER A 83 14.22 44.11 -31.25
N ALA A 84 13.87 42.94 -31.82
CA ALA A 84 14.68 41.71 -32.00
C ALA A 84 15.11 40.99 -30.70
N ALA A 85 14.93 39.68 -30.47
CA ALA A 85 15.03 38.45 -31.29
C ALA A 85 16.44 37.81 -31.31
N ALA A 86 16.46 36.47 -31.47
CA ALA A 86 17.61 35.56 -31.59
C ALA A 86 18.40 35.19 -30.30
N SER A 87 18.03 34.03 -29.73
CA SER A 87 18.79 32.76 -29.69
C SER A 87 20.33 32.70 -29.57
N SER A 88 20.77 31.50 -29.11
CA SER A 88 22.13 30.93 -29.09
C SER A 88 22.97 31.26 -27.83
N HIS A 89 23.37 30.26 -27.02
CA HIS A 89 24.49 29.30 -27.21
C HIS A 89 25.87 30.03 -27.20
N HIS A 90 26.92 29.66 -26.46
CA HIS A 90 27.32 28.43 -25.76
C HIS A 90 28.24 28.68 -24.52
N LEU A 91 28.44 27.61 -23.73
CA LEU A 91 29.58 27.16 -22.89
C LEU A 91 30.69 28.11 -22.32
N HIS A 92 31.13 27.68 -21.13
CA HIS A 92 32.34 28.04 -20.38
C HIS A 92 33.67 28.16 -21.16
N HIS A 93 34.48 29.17 -20.80
CA HIS A 93 35.82 28.91 -20.22
C HIS A 93 36.27 30.04 -19.27
N PRO A 94 37.20 29.79 -18.31
CA PRO A 94 37.46 30.69 -17.19
C PRO A 94 38.67 31.61 -17.43
N HIS A 95 38.69 32.77 -16.75
CA HIS A 95 39.95 33.47 -16.49
C HIS A 95 40.01 34.07 -15.09
N ARG A 96 41.23 34.16 -14.57
CA ARG A 96 41.57 34.23 -13.15
C ARG A 96 42.26 35.54 -12.80
N GLN A 97 41.61 36.39 -12.01
CA GLN A 97 42.24 37.42 -11.18
C GLN A 97 41.51 37.40 -9.82
N GLN A 98 42.15 37.12 -8.67
CA GLN A 98 42.96 38.09 -7.90
C GLN A 98 42.21 39.43 -7.79
N GLN A 99 41.68 39.91 -6.66
CA GLN A 99 41.92 39.72 -5.22
C GLN A 99 40.56 40.01 -4.52
N GLN A 100 40.28 39.71 -3.24
CA GLN A 100 41.01 40.12 -2.04
C GLN A 100 40.43 39.38 -0.83
N GLN A 101 41.27 39.00 0.14
CA GLN A 101 40.82 38.31 1.35
C GLN A 101 40.11 39.29 2.30
N ARG A 102 38.86 38.99 2.69
CA ARG A 102 38.29 39.52 3.95
C ARG A 102 37.83 38.37 4.84
N ARG A 103 38.60 38.15 5.91
CA ARG A 103 38.32 37.17 6.96
C ARG A 103 37.10 37.61 7.79
N GLY A 104 35.91 37.20 7.38
CA GLY A 104 34.66 37.39 8.12
C GLY A 104 34.36 36.22 9.05
N ARG A 105 34.73 36.32 10.32
CA ARG A 105 34.49 35.29 11.35
C ARG A 105 33.02 35.31 11.80
N GLY A 106 32.13 34.74 10.99
CA GLY A 106 30.69 34.65 11.28
C GLY A 106 30.21 33.20 11.37
N GLY A 107 29.99 32.70 12.58
CA GLY A 107 29.48 31.36 12.86
C GLY A 107 28.00 31.19 12.50
N GLY A 108 27.66 31.32 11.23
CA GLY A 108 26.32 31.06 10.71
C GLY A 108 26.00 29.58 10.80
N ARG A 109 25.35 29.16 11.89
CA ARG A 109 24.76 27.83 12.06
C ARG A 109 23.72 27.62 10.96
N THR A 110 24.15 27.08 9.83
CA THR A 110 23.28 26.69 8.72
C THR A 110 22.28 25.68 9.27
N LYS A 111 21.05 26.14 9.50
CA LYS A 111 19.90 25.26 9.63
C LYS A 111 19.76 24.59 8.28
N THR A 112 20.42 23.44 8.12
CA THR A 112 20.13 22.48 7.07
C THR A 112 18.68 22.07 7.30
N THR A 113 17.77 22.78 6.63
CA THR A 113 16.43 22.29 6.40
C THR A 113 16.63 20.95 5.72
N ARG A 114 16.44 19.86 6.48
CA ARG A 114 16.36 18.53 5.93
C ARG A 114 15.15 18.58 5.00
N ARG A 115 15.38 18.89 3.73
CA ARG A 115 14.40 18.64 2.67
C ARG A 115 14.10 17.16 2.83
N ASN A 116 12.85 16.83 3.18
CA ASN A 116 12.42 15.45 3.13
C ASN A 116 12.65 14.99 1.70
N VAL A 117 13.67 14.14 1.51
CA VAL A 117 14.01 13.60 0.21
C VAL A 117 12.85 12.70 -0.14
N TYR A 118 12.02 13.15 -1.07
CA TYR A 118 10.89 12.36 -1.55
C TYR A 118 11.44 11.07 -2.17
N ARG A 119 11.27 9.99 -1.42
CA ARG A 119 11.59 8.62 -1.81
C ARG A 119 10.29 7.98 -2.30
N LYS A 120 10.27 7.44 -3.52
CA LYS A 120 9.06 6.84 -4.11
C LYS A 120 8.60 5.62 -3.30
N GLU A 121 9.55 4.99 -2.63
CA GLU A 121 9.39 3.84 -1.75
C GLU A 121 8.51 4.19 -0.53
N LEU A 122 8.59 5.44 -0.03
CA LEU A 122 7.72 5.94 1.05
C LEU A 122 6.25 6.03 0.62
N PHE A 123 5.95 6.20 -0.67
CA PHE A 123 4.57 6.17 -1.17
C PHE A 123 3.97 4.77 -1.04
N LEU A 124 4.72 3.71 -1.41
CA LEU A 124 4.27 2.34 -1.16
C LEU A 124 4.01 2.12 0.33
N HIS A 125 4.96 2.55 1.15
CA HIS A 125 4.93 2.40 2.60
C HIS A 125 3.80 3.14 3.32
N ALA A 126 3.28 4.22 2.75
CA ALA A 126 2.10 4.91 3.27
C ALA A 126 0.79 4.27 2.81
N ASN A 127 0.67 3.88 1.53
CA ASN A 127 -0.63 3.56 0.92
C ASN A 127 -0.99 2.06 0.92
N PHE A 128 -0.04 1.16 1.18
CA PHE A 128 -0.22 -0.29 1.10
C PHE A 128 0.11 -1.00 2.42
N ARG A 129 -0.48 -2.18 2.64
CA ARG A 129 0.01 -3.19 3.60
C ARG A 129 0.57 -4.37 2.84
N PHE A 130 1.49 -5.10 3.46
CA PHE A 130 2.30 -6.12 2.80
C PHE A 130 2.09 -7.47 3.50
N LEU A 131 1.84 -8.49 2.69
CA LEU A 131 1.92 -9.89 3.09
C LEU A 131 3.33 -10.35 2.78
N VAL A 132 4.05 -10.82 3.78
CA VAL A 132 5.48 -11.07 3.75
C VAL A 132 5.75 -12.49 4.20
N ALA A 133 6.68 -13.17 3.56
CA ALA A 133 7.09 -14.51 3.98
C ALA A 133 7.69 -14.48 5.40
N ASP A 134 7.38 -15.48 6.21
CA ASP A 134 7.73 -15.47 7.64
C ASP A 134 9.22 -15.68 7.97
N TRP A 135 10.05 -15.93 6.96
CA TRP A 135 11.51 -15.89 7.06
C TRP A 135 12.11 -14.47 7.03
N ALA A 136 11.33 -13.45 6.65
CA ALA A 136 11.83 -12.11 6.37
C ALA A 136 12.36 -11.37 7.61
N ASP A 137 13.46 -10.63 7.45
CA ASP A 137 14.00 -9.81 8.53
C ASP A 137 13.20 -8.51 8.74
N LEU A 138 12.28 -8.55 9.70
CA LEU A 138 11.50 -7.39 10.13
C LEU A 138 12.08 -6.66 11.36
N ARG A 139 13.34 -6.88 11.75
CA ARG A 139 13.94 -6.21 12.92
C ARG A 139 14.06 -4.70 12.73
N GLY A 140 14.47 -4.25 11.54
CA GLY A 140 14.48 -2.83 11.19
C GLY A 140 13.08 -2.22 11.21
N ALA A 141 12.14 -2.85 10.49
CA ALA A 141 10.72 -2.49 10.45
C ALA A 141 10.04 -2.42 11.83
N ALA A 142 10.50 -3.21 12.80
CA ALA A 142 9.97 -3.19 14.16
C ALA A 142 10.37 -1.93 14.94
N THR A 143 11.41 -1.20 14.53
CA THR A 143 11.94 -0.01 15.23
C THR A 143 11.80 1.28 14.43
N ASP A 144 11.85 1.19 13.09
CA ASP A 144 11.66 2.29 12.14
C ASP A 144 10.48 1.97 11.22
N PRO A 145 9.37 2.75 11.27
CA PRO A 145 8.20 2.51 10.44
C PRO A 145 8.46 2.74 8.93
N ASP A 146 9.51 3.46 8.56
CA ASP A 146 9.90 3.71 7.17
C ASP A 146 10.84 2.63 6.60
N HIS A 147 11.39 1.74 7.44
CA HIS A 147 12.30 0.67 7.02
C HIS A 147 11.59 -0.37 6.14
N MET A 148 12.02 -0.43 4.87
CA MET A 148 11.57 -1.41 3.87
C MET A 148 12.04 -2.82 4.26
N VAL A 149 11.12 -3.78 4.24
CA VAL A 149 11.50 -5.20 4.10
C VAL A 149 12.10 -5.45 2.72
N ASP A 150 12.88 -6.52 2.56
CA ASP A 150 13.29 -7.01 1.24
C ASP A 150 12.05 -7.25 0.36
N TRP A 151 12.07 -6.68 -0.85
CA TRP A 151 10.97 -6.83 -1.79
C TRP A 151 10.81 -8.27 -2.27
N ASP A 152 11.89 -9.05 -2.30
CA ASP A 152 11.86 -10.47 -2.68
C ASP A 152 11.29 -11.39 -1.59
N ASP A 153 10.97 -10.84 -0.42
CA ASP A 153 10.21 -11.51 0.65
C ASP A 153 8.74 -11.04 0.72
N VAL A 154 8.36 -10.01 -0.06
CA VAL A 154 6.95 -9.60 -0.20
C VAL A 154 6.24 -10.58 -1.12
N VAL A 155 5.19 -11.21 -0.59
CA VAL A 155 4.36 -12.20 -1.28
C VAL A 155 3.23 -11.49 -2.04
N ALA A 156 2.50 -10.62 -1.34
CA ALA A 156 1.37 -9.87 -1.90
C ALA A 156 1.18 -8.53 -1.19
N VAL A 157 0.35 -7.66 -1.76
CA VAL A 157 0.12 -6.30 -1.27
C VAL A 157 -1.37 -6.00 -1.21
N GLU A 158 -1.82 -5.28 -0.17
CA GLU A 158 -3.23 -4.91 -0.01
C GLU A 158 -3.42 -3.39 -0.02
N LEU A 159 -4.02 -2.91 -1.11
CA LEU A 159 -4.36 -1.51 -1.35
C LEU A 159 -5.73 -1.18 -0.76
N GLY A 160 -5.80 -0.14 0.07
CA GLY A 160 -7.05 0.40 0.57
C GLY A 160 -7.71 1.34 -0.45
N ALA A 161 -8.87 0.97 -0.99
CA ALA A 161 -9.55 1.77 -2.03
C ALA A 161 -11.09 1.77 -1.87
N ALA A 162 -11.70 2.92 -2.16
CA ALA A 162 -13.16 3.09 -2.15
C ALA A 162 -13.81 2.51 -3.41
N ALA A 163 -13.38 2.95 -4.59
CA ALA A 163 -13.72 2.29 -5.86
C ALA A 163 -13.03 0.91 -5.97
N PRO A 164 -13.56 -0.03 -6.79
CA PRO A 164 -12.83 -1.24 -7.19
C PRO A 164 -11.54 -0.92 -7.96
N LEU A 165 -10.75 -1.95 -8.23
CA LEU A 165 -9.58 -1.80 -9.11
C LEU A 165 -10.03 -2.06 -10.54
N ALA A 166 -9.61 -1.18 -11.45
CA ALA A 166 -9.73 -1.37 -12.89
C ALA A 166 -8.32 -1.32 -13.52
N CYS A 167 -8.09 -2.10 -14.57
CA CYS A 167 -6.82 -2.03 -15.31
C CYS A 167 -6.80 -0.79 -16.20
N PRO A 168 -5.84 0.14 -16.10
CA PRO A 168 -5.80 1.33 -16.96
C PRO A 168 -5.36 1.04 -18.41
N VAL A 169 -5.10 -0.22 -18.76
CA VAL A 169 -4.68 -0.66 -20.11
C VAL A 169 -5.84 -1.30 -20.88
N CYS A 170 -6.52 -2.29 -20.29
CA CYS A 170 -7.68 -2.96 -20.91
C CYS A 170 -9.05 -2.50 -20.38
N LEU A 171 -9.08 -1.68 -19.33
CA LEU A 171 -10.28 -1.19 -18.65
C LEU A 171 -11.11 -2.25 -17.90
N ASP A 172 -10.64 -3.50 -17.84
CA ASP A 172 -11.30 -4.58 -17.07
C ASP A 172 -11.43 -4.25 -15.58
N GLU A 173 -12.63 -4.50 -15.04
CA GLU A 173 -12.98 -4.37 -13.63
C GLU A 173 -13.74 -5.65 -13.17
N PRO A 174 -13.13 -6.55 -12.36
CA PRO A 174 -11.77 -6.47 -11.83
C PRO A 174 -10.68 -6.87 -12.86
N PRO A 175 -9.46 -6.35 -12.74
CA PRO A 175 -8.29 -6.83 -13.49
C PRO A 175 -8.01 -8.31 -13.24
N ASN A 176 -7.62 -9.05 -14.29
CA ASN A 176 -7.15 -10.43 -14.20
C ASN A 176 -5.72 -10.48 -13.61
N ALA A 177 -5.53 -11.28 -12.56
CA ALA A 177 -4.26 -11.45 -11.83
C ALA A 177 -3.53 -10.10 -11.59
N PRO A 178 -4.12 -9.18 -10.81
CA PRO A 178 -3.61 -7.81 -10.72
C PRO A 178 -2.22 -7.75 -10.09
N GLN A 179 -1.28 -7.15 -10.80
CA GLN A 179 0.07 -6.88 -10.31
C GLN A 179 0.25 -5.37 -10.07
N VAL A 180 0.83 -5.00 -8.92
CA VAL A 180 1.31 -3.63 -8.65
C VAL A 180 2.81 -3.52 -8.92
N THR A 181 3.20 -2.34 -9.38
CA THR A 181 4.58 -1.92 -9.63
C THR A 181 5.18 -1.20 -8.40
N LEU A 182 6.50 -1.06 -8.32
CA LEU A 182 7.17 -0.26 -7.27
C LEU A 182 6.79 1.23 -7.25
N CYS A 183 6.10 1.74 -8.28
CA CYS A 183 5.54 3.09 -8.28
C CYS A 183 4.08 3.16 -7.77
N GLY A 184 3.50 2.03 -7.36
CA GLY A 184 2.16 1.94 -6.78
C GLY A 184 1.01 1.85 -7.79
N HIS A 185 1.28 1.77 -9.09
CA HIS A 185 0.25 1.56 -10.11
C HIS A 185 0.05 0.08 -10.39
N SER A 186 -1.22 -0.31 -10.59
CA SER A 186 -1.68 -1.69 -10.73
C SER A 186 -2.31 -1.95 -12.11
N PHE A 187 -2.11 -3.16 -12.62
CA PHE A 187 -2.53 -3.59 -13.97
C PHE A 187 -2.87 -5.08 -13.95
N CYS A 188 -3.60 -5.61 -14.95
CA CYS A 188 -3.59 -7.05 -15.21
C CYS A 188 -2.17 -7.53 -15.50
N PHE A 189 -1.79 -8.74 -15.06
CA PHE A 189 -0.42 -9.25 -15.26
C PHE A 189 -0.03 -9.27 -16.75
N ALA A 190 -0.87 -9.88 -17.60
CA ALA A 190 -0.64 -9.93 -19.05
C ALA A 190 -0.50 -8.53 -19.68
N CYS A 191 -1.31 -7.55 -19.26
CA CYS A 191 -1.23 -6.18 -19.78
C CYS A 191 0.10 -5.48 -19.43
N ILE A 192 0.58 -5.60 -18.20
CA ILE A 192 1.88 -5.00 -17.83
C ILE A 192 3.06 -5.79 -18.42
N ALA A 193 2.92 -7.10 -18.61
CA ALA A 193 3.89 -7.92 -19.33
C ALA A 193 3.99 -7.52 -20.82
N ARG A 194 2.85 -7.41 -21.52
CA ARG A 194 2.75 -6.91 -22.89
C ARG A 194 3.38 -5.53 -23.03
N HIS A 195 3.04 -4.61 -22.14
CA HIS A 195 3.62 -3.27 -22.13
C HIS A 195 5.14 -3.30 -21.90
N ALA A 196 5.62 -4.13 -20.97
CA ALA A 196 7.04 -4.20 -20.64
C ALA A 196 7.90 -4.80 -21.77
N VAL A 197 7.35 -5.71 -22.56
CA VAL A 197 8.01 -6.30 -23.73
C VAL A 197 7.98 -5.35 -24.94
N THR A 198 6.84 -4.72 -25.21
CA THR A 198 6.62 -3.91 -26.42
C THR A 198 7.11 -2.46 -26.34
N ASN A 199 7.12 -1.85 -25.14
CA ASN A 199 7.48 -0.43 -24.94
C ASN A 199 8.81 -0.21 -24.19
N ARG A 200 9.68 -1.21 -24.14
CA ARG A 200 11.08 -1.03 -23.70
C ARG A 200 11.97 -0.61 -24.88
N LYS A 201 13.00 0.20 -24.61
CA LYS A 201 14.12 0.39 -25.54
C LYS A 201 15.20 -0.64 -25.23
N ASP A 202 16.06 -0.92 -26.20
CA ASP A 202 17.19 -1.82 -25.99
C ASP A 202 18.07 -1.35 -24.83
N GLY A 203 18.32 -2.25 -23.87
CA GLY A 203 19.07 -1.95 -22.64
C GLY A 203 18.33 -1.10 -21.59
N GLU A 204 17.12 -0.59 -21.86
CA GLU A 204 16.31 0.15 -20.87
C GLU A 204 15.16 -0.68 -20.29
N HIS A 205 14.81 -0.40 -19.04
CA HIS A 205 13.56 -0.86 -18.45
C HIS A 205 12.36 -0.13 -19.08
N ALA A 206 11.27 -0.85 -19.34
CA ALA A 206 10.00 -0.23 -19.71
C ALA A 206 9.52 0.74 -18.62
N LYS A 207 8.77 1.76 -19.03
CA LYS A 207 8.28 2.81 -18.13
C LYS A 207 6.80 2.60 -17.83
N CYS A 208 6.39 2.76 -16.57
CA CYS A 208 5.01 2.62 -16.13
C CYS A 208 4.06 3.49 -17.00
N PRO A 209 2.97 2.94 -17.57
CA PRO A 209 2.01 3.70 -18.39
C PRO A 209 1.43 4.96 -17.70
N MET A 210 1.32 4.94 -16.37
CA MET A 210 0.65 6.00 -15.60
C MET A 210 1.57 7.14 -15.15
N CYS A 211 2.88 6.88 -14.94
CA CYS A 211 3.78 7.85 -14.32
C CYS A 211 5.23 7.82 -14.85
N PHE A 212 5.50 7.02 -15.88
CA PHE A 212 6.78 6.87 -16.57
C PHE A 212 7.99 6.47 -15.70
N THR A 213 7.77 6.05 -14.45
CA THR A 213 8.81 5.45 -13.61
C THR A 213 9.21 4.08 -14.19
N PRO A 214 10.51 3.73 -14.25
CA PRO A 214 10.96 2.41 -14.69
C PRO A 214 10.27 1.26 -13.94
N VAL A 215 9.94 0.19 -14.67
CA VAL A 215 9.31 -1.03 -14.16
C VAL A 215 10.16 -2.24 -14.54
N ARG A 216 10.43 -3.10 -13.56
CA ARG A 216 11.04 -4.42 -13.75
C ARG A 216 9.96 -5.48 -13.55
N MET A 217 9.89 -6.47 -14.43
CA MET A 217 8.93 -7.57 -14.31
C MET A 217 9.14 -8.40 -13.03
N ALA A 218 10.40 -8.55 -12.60
CA ALA A 218 10.76 -9.19 -11.33
C ALA A 218 10.21 -8.46 -10.10
N ASP A 219 9.97 -7.14 -10.18
CA ASP A 219 9.50 -6.32 -9.06
C ASP A 219 7.96 -6.23 -8.99
N LEU A 220 7.23 -6.89 -9.88
CA LEU A 220 5.77 -6.97 -9.80
C LEU A 220 5.34 -7.83 -8.61
N ARG A 221 4.27 -7.45 -7.92
CA ARG A 221 3.64 -8.25 -6.84
C ARG A 221 2.12 -8.22 -6.95
N SER A 222 1.50 -9.33 -6.58
CA SER A 222 0.05 -9.54 -6.61
C SER A 222 -0.65 -8.57 -5.66
N VAL A 223 -1.67 -7.84 -6.12
CA VAL A 223 -2.33 -6.77 -5.36
C VAL A 223 -3.82 -7.02 -5.14
N ARG A 224 -4.21 -7.12 -3.87
CA ARG A 224 -5.60 -7.22 -3.43
C ARG A 224 -6.15 -5.84 -3.08
N ARG A 225 -7.43 -5.60 -3.37
CA ARG A 225 -8.18 -4.46 -2.80
C ARG A 225 -8.78 -4.82 -1.45
N ARG A 226 -8.53 -3.97 -0.46
CA ARG A 226 -9.40 -3.82 0.71
C ARG A 226 -10.41 -2.70 0.47
N PRO A 227 -11.73 -2.98 0.48
CA PRO A 227 -12.74 -1.93 0.44
C PRO A 227 -12.57 -0.96 1.61
N ILE A 228 -12.58 0.34 1.33
CA ILE A 228 -12.64 1.40 2.35
C ILE A 228 -13.87 2.27 2.09
N ALA A 229 -14.76 2.37 3.08
CA ALA A 229 -15.81 3.40 3.07
C ALA A 229 -15.19 4.74 3.50
N PRO A 230 -15.23 5.80 2.67
CA PRO A 230 -14.82 7.14 3.09
C PRO A 230 -15.67 7.64 4.28
N PRO A 231 -15.09 8.38 5.24
CA PRO A 231 -15.85 8.94 6.34
C PRO A 231 -16.82 10.02 5.85
N VAL A 232 -18.05 10.01 6.36
CA VAL A 232 -19.10 10.99 6.03
C VAL A 232 -19.32 11.92 7.23
N VAL A 233 -19.49 13.22 6.97
CA VAL A 233 -19.76 14.23 8.02
C VAL A 233 -21.06 13.89 8.75
N GLY A 234 -21.01 13.88 10.09
CA GLY A 234 -22.12 13.42 10.95
C GLY A 234 -22.31 11.90 11.01
N GLY A 235 -21.55 11.13 10.22
CA GLY A 235 -21.55 9.67 10.25
C GLY A 235 -20.92 9.11 11.52
N LYS A 236 -21.46 7.99 12.01
CA LYS A 236 -20.87 7.24 13.14
C LYS A 236 -19.71 6.39 12.65
N MET A 237 -18.57 6.44 13.33
CA MET A 237 -17.40 5.60 13.05
C MET A 237 -17.04 4.75 14.27
N ARG A 238 -16.62 3.51 14.04
CA ARG A 238 -16.07 2.63 15.08
C ARG A 238 -14.55 2.69 15.03
N LEU A 239 -13.94 3.22 16.08
CA LEU A 239 -12.49 3.21 16.28
C LEU A 239 -12.08 1.97 17.10
N THR A 240 -10.90 1.42 16.83
CA THR A 240 -10.31 0.34 17.62
C THR A 240 -9.13 0.90 18.40
N LEU A 241 -9.13 0.72 19.72
CA LEU A 241 -8.01 1.12 20.56
C LEU A 241 -6.84 0.14 20.34
N LEU A 242 -5.69 0.70 19.97
CA LEU A 242 -4.44 -0.04 19.76
C LEU A 242 -3.41 0.34 20.82
N ARG A 243 -2.52 -0.59 21.14
CA ARG A 243 -1.35 -0.41 22.03
C ARG A 243 -0.09 -0.93 21.33
N ARG A 244 1.07 -0.35 21.63
CA ARG A 244 2.40 -0.80 21.17
C ARG A 244 3.43 -0.63 22.28
N ARG A 245 4.53 -1.40 22.24
CA ARG A 245 5.72 -1.10 23.08
C ARG A 245 6.31 0.25 22.63
N ARG A 246 6.90 1.01 23.54
CA ARG A 246 7.45 2.35 23.22
C ARG A 246 8.55 2.26 22.15
N GLU A 247 9.37 1.21 22.24
CA GLU A 247 10.49 0.87 21.37
C GLU A 247 10.08 0.05 20.12
N SER A 248 8.79 -0.20 19.91
CA SER A 248 8.29 -0.95 18.75
C SER A 248 7.24 -0.20 17.94
N ALA A 249 7.33 -0.28 16.62
CA ALA A 249 6.34 0.21 15.67
C ALA A 249 5.14 -0.73 15.49
N VAL A 250 5.21 -1.98 15.99
CA VAL A 250 4.16 -3.00 15.81
C VAL A 250 2.93 -2.68 16.66
N PRO A 251 1.74 -2.47 16.08
CA PRO A 251 0.51 -2.26 16.83
C PRO A 251 -0.11 -3.60 17.26
N SER A 252 -0.85 -3.58 18.36
CA SER A 252 -1.69 -4.69 18.83
C SER A 252 -3.04 -4.14 19.33
N LYS A 253 -4.11 -4.93 19.26
CA LYS A 253 -5.41 -4.55 19.83
C LYS A 253 -5.31 -4.46 21.36
N TYR A 254 -5.97 -3.46 21.96
CA TYR A 254 -6.09 -3.35 23.41
C TYR A 254 -7.18 -4.28 23.94
N THR A 255 -6.83 -5.14 24.89
CA THR A 255 -7.70 -6.10 25.58
C THR A 255 -7.77 -5.74 27.08
N PRO A 256 -8.94 -5.32 27.62
CA PRO A 256 -9.03 -4.90 29.02
C PRO A 256 -8.65 -5.97 30.05
N SER A 257 -8.81 -7.25 29.70
CA SER A 257 -8.53 -8.41 30.56
C SER A 257 -7.04 -8.66 30.83
N GLU A 258 -6.13 -8.08 30.05
CA GLU A 258 -4.68 -8.23 30.26
C GLU A 258 -4.10 -7.17 31.22
N GLY A 259 -4.92 -6.18 31.63
CA GLY A 259 -4.53 -5.10 32.52
C GLY A 259 -3.36 -4.25 31.99
N ASN A 260 -2.67 -3.55 32.90
CA ASN A 260 -1.35 -2.96 32.66
C ASN A 260 -0.22 -4.01 32.80
N GLY A 261 -0.56 -5.30 32.80
CA GLY A 261 0.41 -6.39 32.85
C GLY A 261 1.36 -6.35 31.66
N SER A 262 2.54 -6.94 31.83
CA SER A 262 3.53 -7.06 30.77
C SER A 262 2.87 -7.54 29.48
N LEU A 263 2.96 -6.72 28.43
CA LEU A 263 2.78 -7.19 27.06
C LEU A 263 3.52 -8.53 26.90
N PRO A 264 3.01 -9.51 26.13
CA PRO A 264 3.82 -10.66 25.70
C PRO A 264 5.16 -10.13 25.20
N GLY A 265 6.25 -10.85 25.49
CA GLY A 265 7.63 -10.34 25.66
C GLY A 265 8.22 -9.49 24.52
N VAL A 266 9.55 -9.41 24.38
CA VAL A 266 10.12 -8.94 23.10
C VAL A 266 10.07 -10.08 22.06
N THR A 267 8.95 -10.81 22.05
CA THR A 267 8.49 -11.55 20.88
C THR A 267 7.98 -10.51 19.90
N THR A 268 8.84 -10.18 18.94
CA THR A 268 8.60 -9.36 17.74
C THR A 268 7.60 -10.04 16.79
N SER A 269 6.54 -10.62 17.34
CA SER A 269 5.53 -11.40 16.61
C SER A 269 4.60 -10.45 15.89
N TRP A 270 5.04 -9.99 14.72
CA TRP A 270 4.17 -9.47 13.69
C TRP A 270 2.98 -10.43 13.48
N PRO A 271 1.77 -9.90 13.22
CA PRO A 271 0.60 -10.75 13.07
C PRO A 271 0.81 -11.71 11.89
N ARG A 272 0.35 -12.95 12.06
CA ARG A 272 0.39 -13.99 11.03
C ARG A 272 -0.96 -14.04 10.31
N SER A 273 -0.90 -14.25 9.00
CA SER A 273 -2.05 -14.50 8.14
C SER A 273 -2.80 -15.74 8.63
N THR A 274 -4.12 -15.65 8.71
CA THR A 274 -5.00 -16.80 8.96
C THR A 274 -5.60 -17.38 7.67
N ARG A 275 -5.16 -16.88 6.50
CA ARG A 275 -5.76 -17.12 5.16
C ARG A 275 -7.26 -16.86 5.03
N SER A 276 -7.96 -16.34 6.05
CA SER A 276 -9.39 -16.05 5.94
C SER A 276 -9.67 -15.04 4.82
N ILE A 277 -10.51 -15.47 3.88
CA ILE A 277 -10.96 -14.71 2.71
C ILE A 277 -11.58 -13.37 3.11
N ASP A 278 -12.26 -13.31 4.26
CA ASP A 278 -12.98 -12.13 4.77
C ASP A 278 -12.07 -11.01 5.32
N GLY A 279 -10.75 -11.16 5.16
CA GLY A 279 -9.76 -10.17 5.59
C GLY A 279 -8.86 -10.63 6.74
N GLY A 280 -8.66 -11.95 6.91
CA GLY A 280 -7.65 -12.50 7.81
C GLY A 280 -6.30 -12.82 7.14
N ALA A 281 -6.21 -12.70 5.82
CA ALA A 281 -4.93 -12.81 5.09
C ALA A 281 -3.95 -11.66 5.42
N PHE A 282 -4.47 -10.48 5.77
CA PHE A 282 -3.71 -9.31 6.20
C PHE A 282 -4.27 -8.82 7.53
N ASP A 283 -3.43 -8.42 8.49
CA ASP A 283 -3.92 -7.72 9.67
C ASP A 283 -4.48 -6.32 9.28
N ALA A 284 -5.54 -5.91 9.97
CA ALA A 284 -6.23 -4.67 9.68
C ALA A 284 -5.47 -3.41 10.13
N PHE A 285 -4.45 -3.55 10.98
CA PHE A 285 -3.75 -2.45 11.65
C PHE A 285 -2.23 -2.51 11.49
N ALA A 286 -1.63 -3.69 11.34
CA ALA A 286 -0.20 -3.83 11.09
C ALA A 286 0.17 -3.58 9.62
N LYS A 287 1.36 -3.04 9.42
CA LYS A 287 1.95 -2.78 8.10
C LYS A 287 2.32 -4.06 7.36
N TYR A 288 2.95 -4.97 8.09
CA TYR A 288 3.40 -6.28 7.63
C TYR A 288 2.55 -7.37 8.31
N THR A 289 2.14 -8.36 7.53
CA THR A 289 1.53 -9.61 8.00
C THR A 289 2.39 -10.76 7.51
N LEU A 290 2.75 -11.68 8.40
CA LEU A 290 3.62 -12.82 8.07
C LEU A 290 2.81 -14.00 7.50
N THR A 291 3.39 -14.75 6.56
CA THR A 291 2.78 -15.95 5.97
C THR A 291 3.79 -17.07 5.72
N SER A 292 3.29 -18.30 5.72
CA SER A 292 4.00 -19.53 5.29
C SER A 292 3.44 -20.12 3.99
N GLU A 293 2.55 -19.36 3.34
CA GLU A 293 1.58 -19.86 2.36
C GLU A 293 1.85 -19.29 0.96
N GLU A 294 3.05 -18.74 0.74
CA GLU A 294 3.42 -18.07 -0.50
C GLU A 294 3.35 -18.96 -1.74
N HIS A 295 3.62 -20.26 -1.61
CA HIS A 295 3.39 -21.23 -2.69
C HIS A 295 1.89 -21.34 -3.04
N ALA A 296 1.01 -21.48 -2.04
CA ALA A 296 -0.42 -21.65 -2.27
C ALA A 296 -1.06 -20.37 -2.87
N LEU A 297 -0.60 -19.19 -2.44
CA LEU A 297 -1.05 -17.91 -2.98
C LEU A 297 -0.58 -17.68 -4.42
N GLY A 298 0.65 -18.07 -4.75
CA GLY A 298 1.14 -18.04 -6.12
C GLY A 298 0.41 -19.04 -7.03
N GLU A 299 0.04 -20.20 -6.50
CA GLU A 299 -0.75 -21.22 -7.20
C GLU A 299 -2.19 -20.75 -7.50
N GLU A 300 -2.87 -20.10 -6.54
CA GLU A 300 -4.18 -19.47 -6.75
C GLU A 300 -4.14 -18.41 -7.88
N GLU A 301 -3.07 -17.62 -7.95
CA GLU A 301 -2.87 -16.65 -9.04
C GLU A 301 -2.50 -17.33 -10.37
N ARG A 302 -1.74 -18.43 -10.36
CA ARG A 302 -1.42 -19.23 -11.55
C ARG A 302 -2.69 -19.79 -12.19
N VAL A 303 -3.57 -20.40 -11.39
CA VAL A 303 -4.88 -20.91 -11.85
C VAL A 303 -5.72 -19.78 -12.46
N THR A 304 -5.65 -18.56 -11.92
CA THR A 304 -6.35 -17.37 -12.44
C THR A 304 -5.83 -16.91 -13.81
N LEU A 305 -4.52 -17.04 -14.06
CA LEU A 305 -3.89 -16.76 -15.35
C LEU A 305 -4.19 -17.87 -16.37
N GLU A 306 -4.09 -19.14 -15.97
CA GLU A 306 -4.38 -20.30 -16.83
C GLU A 306 -5.85 -20.35 -17.26
N ALA A 307 -6.78 -19.98 -16.38
CA ALA A 307 -8.17 -19.77 -16.74
C ALA A 307 -8.39 -18.60 -17.74
N ARG A 308 -7.46 -17.65 -17.90
CA ARG A 308 -7.49 -16.67 -19.00
C ARG A 308 -6.85 -17.23 -20.27
N ILE A 309 -5.74 -17.97 -20.16
CA ILE A 309 -5.09 -18.66 -21.29
C ILE A 309 -6.07 -19.62 -21.98
N ASN A 310 -6.73 -20.49 -21.23
CA ASN A 310 -7.69 -21.46 -21.77
C ASN A 310 -8.86 -20.76 -22.47
N ARG A 311 -9.41 -19.69 -21.89
CA ARG A 311 -10.46 -18.89 -22.54
C ARG A 311 -9.98 -18.25 -23.85
N MET A 312 -8.75 -17.77 -23.94
CA MET A 312 -8.21 -17.25 -25.20
C MET A 312 -8.01 -18.35 -26.25
N ALA A 313 -7.65 -19.57 -25.83
CA ALA A 313 -7.57 -20.72 -26.73
C ALA A 313 -8.96 -21.20 -27.22
N GLU A 314 -10.01 -21.07 -26.38
CA GLU A 314 -11.41 -21.34 -26.75
C GLU A 314 -12.03 -20.24 -27.63
N GLU A 315 -11.76 -18.96 -27.31
CA GLU A 315 -12.20 -17.78 -28.07
C GLU A 315 -11.57 -17.75 -29.48
N GLY A 316 -10.26 -18.00 -29.56
CA GLY A 316 -9.48 -17.99 -30.80
C GLY A 316 -9.43 -16.63 -31.50
N GLY A 317 -8.88 -16.64 -32.71
CA GLY A 317 -8.80 -15.46 -33.57
C GLY A 317 -7.64 -14.49 -33.24
N PRO A 318 -7.49 -13.42 -34.04
CA PRO A 318 -6.25 -12.63 -34.08
C PRO A 318 -5.96 -11.87 -32.79
N ASP A 319 -6.98 -11.42 -32.06
CA ASP A 319 -6.79 -10.71 -30.79
C ASP A 319 -6.35 -11.67 -29.67
N ALA A 320 -6.90 -12.89 -29.63
CA ALA A 320 -6.49 -13.92 -28.68
C ALA A 320 -5.06 -14.42 -28.97
N GLU A 321 -4.73 -14.66 -30.25
CA GLU A 321 -3.38 -15.01 -30.70
C GLU A 321 -2.35 -13.91 -30.36
N ALA A 322 -2.74 -12.63 -30.47
CA ALA A 322 -1.87 -11.50 -30.14
C ALA A 322 -1.65 -11.32 -28.61
N GLU A 323 -2.61 -11.68 -27.77
CA GLU A 323 -2.49 -11.58 -26.30
C GLU A 323 -1.85 -12.82 -25.65
N LEU A 324 -2.07 -14.02 -26.21
CA LEU A 324 -1.64 -15.30 -25.64
C LEU A 324 -0.16 -15.34 -25.21
N PRO A 325 0.84 -14.87 -25.99
CA PRO A 325 2.25 -14.87 -25.58
C PRO A 325 2.51 -14.08 -24.28
N TYR A 326 1.74 -13.02 -24.02
CA TYR A 326 1.91 -12.18 -22.84
C TYR A 326 1.23 -12.74 -21.59
N ALA A 327 0.18 -13.54 -21.76
CA ALA A 327 -0.41 -14.32 -20.67
C ALA A 327 0.49 -15.51 -20.28
N LEU A 328 1.07 -16.22 -21.26
CA LEU A 328 2.07 -17.26 -21.00
C LEU A 328 3.30 -16.68 -20.28
N LEU A 329 3.82 -15.54 -20.74
CA LEU A 329 4.91 -14.84 -20.07
C LEU A 329 4.55 -14.42 -18.62
N ALA A 330 3.30 -14.03 -18.35
CA ALA A 330 2.85 -13.74 -17.00
C ALA A 330 2.88 -15.00 -16.11
N CYS A 331 2.45 -16.16 -16.62
CA CYS A 331 2.59 -17.45 -15.92
C CYS A 331 4.06 -17.80 -15.66
N ASP A 332 4.95 -17.69 -16.65
CA ASP A 332 6.37 -18.03 -16.51
C ASP A 332 7.08 -17.19 -15.43
N ILE A 333 6.75 -15.90 -15.36
CA ILE A 333 7.27 -14.97 -14.34
C ILE A 333 6.74 -15.34 -12.96
N LEU A 334 5.46 -15.72 -12.85
CA LEU A 334 4.86 -16.16 -11.59
C LEU A 334 5.44 -17.49 -11.11
N GLN A 335 5.56 -18.49 -11.99
CA GLN A 335 6.21 -19.78 -11.69
C GLN A 335 7.65 -19.58 -11.22
N SER A 336 8.42 -18.72 -11.90
CA SER A 336 9.79 -18.39 -11.49
C SER A 336 9.85 -17.74 -10.10
N ARG A 337 8.86 -16.90 -9.76
CA ARG A 337 8.73 -16.28 -8.42
C ARG A 337 8.38 -17.31 -7.34
N VAL A 338 7.43 -18.21 -7.63
CA VAL A 338 7.01 -19.28 -6.71
C VAL A 338 8.14 -20.28 -6.46
N GLN A 339 8.90 -20.64 -7.49
CA GLN A 339 10.11 -21.47 -7.36
C GLN A 339 11.16 -20.80 -6.45
N ALA A 340 11.47 -19.52 -6.67
CA ALA A 340 12.42 -18.78 -5.84
C ALA A 340 11.95 -18.66 -4.36
N TRP A 341 10.65 -18.54 -4.12
CA TRP A 341 10.08 -18.61 -2.77
C TRP A 341 10.20 -19.99 -2.15
N ALA A 342 9.97 -21.06 -2.92
CA ALA A 342 10.10 -22.43 -2.42
C ALA A 342 11.57 -22.79 -2.09
N GLU A 343 12.53 -22.29 -2.88
CA GLU A 343 13.97 -22.34 -2.58
C GLU A 343 14.32 -21.58 -1.29
N LYS A 344 13.80 -20.35 -1.12
CA LYS A 344 13.97 -19.59 0.13
C LYS A 344 13.36 -20.32 1.34
N ARG A 345 12.17 -20.92 1.20
CA ARG A 345 11.59 -21.72 2.30
C ARG A 345 12.41 -22.98 2.60
N ALA A 346 12.99 -23.62 1.59
CA ALA A 346 13.89 -24.76 1.77
C ALA A 346 15.13 -24.40 2.59
N ILE A 347 15.80 -23.30 2.22
CA ILE A 347 16.96 -22.77 2.95
C ILE A 347 16.57 -22.38 4.38
N HIS A 348 15.41 -21.74 4.59
CA HIS A 348 14.94 -21.33 5.91
C HIS A 348 14.53 -22.53 6.80
N GLY A 349 13.89 -23.55 6.22
CA GLY A 349 13.45 -24.75 6.91
C GLY A 349 14.52 -25.84 7.05
N GLY A 350 15.68 -25.69 6.43
CA GLY A 350 16.76 -26.67 6.47
C GLY A 350 16.50 -27.95 5.65
N TYR A 351 15.73 -27.84 4.56
CA TYR A 351 15.40 -28.97 3.68
C TYR A 351 15.90 -28.73 2.23
N GLU A 352 15.87 -29.77 1.40
CA GLU A 352 16.38 -29.70 0.01
C GLU A 352 15.42 -28.88 -0.90
N PRO A 353 15.93 -27.95 -1.73
CA PRO A 353 15.08 -27.15 -2.60
C PRO A 353 14.35 -28.00 -3.66
N PRO A 354 13.11 -27.65 -4.03
CA PRO A 354 12.35 -28.42 -5.01
C PRO A 354 12.95 -28.29 -6.41
N VAL A 355 12.87 -29.39 -7.18
CA VAL A 355 13.31 -29.42 -8.58
C VAL A 355 12.40 -28.54 -9.43
N LYS A 356 13.00 -27.63 -10.20
CA LYS A 356 12.29 -26.74 -11.13
C LYS A 356 11.66 -27.55 -12.27
N GLY A 357 10.33 -27.46 -12.41
CA GLY A 357 9.58 -28.01 -13.54
C GLY A 357 9.66 -27.15 -14.82
N PRO A 358 9.05 -27.61 -15.94
CA PRO A 358 8.93 -26.82 -17.15
C PRO A 358 8.09 -25.56 -16.93
N SER A 359 8.42 -24.49 -17.66
CA SER A 359 7.64 -23.26 -17.71
C SER A 359 6.31 -23.45 -18.46
N ALA A 360 5.36 -22.52 -18.30
CA ALA A 360 4.08 -22.56 -19.00
C ALA A 360 4.26 -22.40 -20.51
N SER A 361 5.22 -21.60 -20.98
CA SER A 361 5.56 -21.51 -22.41
C SER A 361 6.18 -22.82 -22.96
N GLU A 362 7.08 -23.48 -22.22
CA GLU A 362 7.60 -24.80 -22.59
C GLU A 362 6.51 -25.88 -22.62
N ALA A 363 5.61 -25.87 -21.63
CA ALA A 363 4.48 -26.80 -21.56
C ALA A 363 3.47 -26.58 -22.72
N ALA A 364 3.16 -25.32 -23.05
CA ALA A 364 2.31 -24.97 -24.17
C ALA A 364 2.93 -25.39 -25.52
N ALA A 365 4.23 -25.17 -25.70
CA ALA A 365 4.95 -25.62 -26.89
C ALA A 365 4.98 -27.15 -27.02
N ALA A 366 5.18 -27.88 -25.92
CA ALA A 366 5.14 -29.34 -25.90
C ALA A 366 3.73 -29.89 -26.22
N ALA A 367 2.68 -29.26 -25.69
CA ALA A 367 1.29 -29.62 -26.00
C ALA A 367 0.95 -29.36 -27.49
N ALA A 368 1.37 -28.22 -28.04
CA ALA A 368 1.18 -27.89 -29.46
C ALA A 368 1.96 -28.80 -30.41
N ALA A 369 3.08 -29.39 -29.96
CA ALA A 369 3.85 -30.38 -30.74
C ALA A 369 3.28 -31.81 -30.65
N ALA A 370 2.29 -32.06 -29.79
CA ALA A 370 1.65 -33.36 -29.57
C ALA A 370 0.23 -33.45 -30.17
N ALA A 371 -0.27 -32.36 -30.76
CA ALA A 371 -1.55 -32.25 -31.46
C ALA A 371 -1.37 -32.25 -32.99
#